data_AF-A0A7L4PEI3-F1
#
_entry.id   AF-A0A7L4PEI3-F1
#
_cell.length_a   1.000
_cell.length_b   1.000
_cell.length_c   1.000
_cell.angle_alpha   90.00
_cell.angle_beta   90.00
_cell.angle_gamma   90.00
#
_symmetry.space_group_name_H-M   'P 1'
#
loop_
_entity.id
_entity.type
_entity.pdbx_description
1 polymer ?
#
loop_
_entity_poly.entity_id
_entity_poly.type
_entity_poly.pdbx_seq_one_letter_code
_entity_poly.pdbx_strand_id
1 'polypeptide(L)'
;MKKVVIILLFFALVGCAFSGCVSEPEPIPAPSVPTRTAPALPAAPTAAPAATPRPAATPSHPAEQPLPTPAATPAPPVAAPTPAPTPAQAPVIKGAAFDIDYRLCTGCDICAEECAFKYQPEDYEGINIEYSRIRTMRYSFVDVPNVCHFCGLTEWSDGTTEMPCQYVCPTNAIETVPDEETVAGYYGNGYKRVNADLCLGFASCGKCTEICEQLFASGVIYTPDGVAQVCTACAGQPTCVEACPEACLRFVGCVPGRFHAADPTRRAEMLYSSLYSVRREL
;
A
#
# COMPACT_ATOMS: atom_id res chain seq x y z
N MET A 1 -52.59 6.08 -45.35
CA MET A 1 -51.61 5.71 -46.40
C MET A 1 -50.88 6.97 -46.87
N LYS A 2 -49.57 6.87 -47.13
CA LYS A 2 -48.65 7.93 -47.63
C LYS A 2 -48.17 8.95 -46.58
N LYS A 3 -46.99 8.69 -45.98
CA LYS A 3 -45.95 9.68 -45.56
C LYS A 3 -44.97 9.09 -44.51
N VAL A 4 -44.24 8.00 -44.78
CA VAL A 4 -43.07 7.58 -43.93
C VAL A 4 -42.01 6.80 -44.73
N VAL A 5 -41.71 7.14 -45.99
CA VAL A 5 -40.68 6.42 -46.78
C VAL A 5 -39.86 7.41 -47.61
N ILE A 6 -39.24 8.43 -46.99
CA ILE A 6 -38.28 9.33 -47.66
C ILE A 6 -37.20 9.78 -46.65
N ILE A 7 -36.58 8.85 -45.90
CA ILE A 7 -35.36 9.13 -45.10
C ILE A 7 -34.43 7.91 -45.11
N LEU A 8 -34.28 7.24 -46.26
CA LEU A 8 -33.34 6.11 -46.41
C LEU A 8 -32.56 6.16 -47.74
N LEU A 9 -32.42 7.35 -48.33
CA LEU A 9 -31.80 7.52 -49.66
C LEU A 9 -30.88 8.73 -49.77
N PHE A 10 -30.24 9.13 -48.65
CA PHE A 10 -29.26 10.23 -48.65
C PHE A 10 -27.87 9.87 -48.09
N PHE A 11 -27.62 8.63 -47.68
CA PHE A 11 -26.32 8.21 -47.15
C PHE A 11 -25.47 7.34 -48.11
N ALA A 12 -25.84 7.26 -49.39
CA ALA A 12 -25.18 6.38 -50.35
C ALA A 12 -24.25 7.06 -51.38
N LEU A 13 -23.99 8.38 -51.29
CA LEU A 13 -23.26 9.12 -52.34
C LEU A 13 -22.26 10.17 -51.80
N VAL A 14 -21.40 9.79 -50.86
CA VAL A 14 -20.13 10.50 -50.62
C VAL A 14 -19.01 9.48 -50.49
N GLY A 15 -18.83 8.69 -51.55
CA GLY A 15 -17.66 7.86 -51.77
C GLY A 15 -16.97 8.33 -53.03
N CYS A 16 -15.92 9.13 -52.90
CA CYS A 16 -14.81 9.25 -53.84
C CYS A 16 -13.75 10.23 -53.31
N ALA A 17 -12.49 9.78 -53.38
CA ALA A 17 -11.25 10.57 -53.39
C ALA A 17 -10.68 11.10 -52.06
N PHE A 18 -10.20 10.19 -51.21
CA PHE A 18 -8.93 10.40 -50.51
C PHE A 18 -8.06 9.15 -50.63
N SER A 19 -7.51 8.95 -51.83
CA SER A 19 -6.38 8.03 -52.06
C SER A 19 -5.11 8.79 -51.68
N GLY A 20 -4.94 9.04 -50.38
CA GLY A 20 -3.70 9.56 -49.81
C GLY A 20 -2.80 8.39 -49.46
N CYS A 21 -1.57 8.42 -49.96
CA CYS A 21 -0.53 7.43 -49.71
C CYS A 21 -0.37 7.16 -48.21
N VAL A 22 -0.86 6.02 -47.74
CA VAL A 22 -0.43 5.45 -46.46
C VAL A 22 0.88 4.73 -46.75
N SER A 23 1.98 5.43 -46.54
CA SER A 23 3.29 4.82 -46.41
C SER A 23 3.23 3.88 -45.20
N GLU A 24 3.53 2.59 -45.37
CA GLU A 24 3.79 1.70 -44.25
C GLU A 24 4.87 2.35 -43.37
N PRO A 25 4.67 2.46 -42.04
CA PRO A 25 5.71 2.93 -41.15
C PRO A 25 6.88 1.94 -41.22
N GLU A 26 8.04 2.43 -41.65
CA GLU A 26 9.28 1.67 -41.57
C GLU A 26 9.47 1.16 -40.14
N PRO A 27 9.89 -0.10 -39.96
CA PRO A 27 10.14 -0.65 -38.64
C PRO A 27 11.20 0.18 -37.94
N ILE A 28 10.80 0.83 -36.83
CA ILE A 28 11.72 1.55 -35.96
C ILE A 28 12.76 0.53 -35.47
N PRO A 29 14.06 0.72 -35.76
CA PRO A 29 15.09 -0.18 -35.29
C PRO A 29 15.05 -0.23 -33.76
N ALA A 30 15.00 -1.44 -33.21
CA ALA A 30 15.03 -1.65 -31.78
C ALA A 30 16.24 -0.93 -31.17
N PRO A 31 16.06 -0.18 -30.06
CA PRO A 31 17.18 0.46 -29.39
C PRO A 31 18.20 -0.62 -29.02
N SER A 32 19.42 -0.49 -29.54
CA SER A 32 20.54 -1.33 -29.16
C SER A 32 20.83 -1.08 -27.68
N VAL A 33 20.40 -2.02 -26.84
CA VAL A 33 20.71 -2.01 -25.40
C VAL A 33 22.24 -2.16 -25.29
N PRO A 34 22.96 -1.16 -24.78
CA PRO A 34 24.39 -1.32 -24.53
C PRO A 34 24.54 -2.39 -23.45
N THR A 35 25.14 -3.52 -23.80
CA THR A 35 25.59 -4.54 -22.85
C THR A 35 26.61 -3.89 -21.92
N ARG A 36 26.15 -3.42 -20.75
CA ARG A 36 27.05 -3.05 -19.66
C ARG A 36 27.65 -4.34 -19.10
N THR A 37 28.91 -4.59 -19.44
CA THR A 37 29.74 -5.52 -18.70
C THR A 37 29.78 -5.07 -17.25
N ALA A 38 29.16 -5.83 -16.35
CA ALA A 38 29.21 -5.56 -14.92
C ALA A 38 30.68 -5.57 -14.46
N PRO A 39 31.17 -4.52 -13.78
CA PRO A 39 32.50 -4.55 -13.20
C PRO A 39 32.58 -5.68 -12.17
N ALA A 40 33.65 -6.46 -12.24
CA ALA A 40 33.92 -7.54 -11.30
C ALA A 40 33.99 -6.95 -9.88
N LEU A 41 33.10 -7.44 -9.01
CA LEU A 41 33.10 -7.11 -7.58
C LEU A 41 34.44 -7.57 -6.97
N PRO A 42 35.18 -6.70 -6.27
CA PRO A 42 36.35 -7.10 -5.52
C PRO A 42 35.96 -8.06 -4.40
N ALA A 43 36.79 -9.09 -4.18
CA ALA A 43 36.58 -10.10 -3.17
C ALA A 43 36.44 -9.46 -1.77
N ALA A 44 35.38 -9.84 -1.06
CA ALA A 44 35.12 -9.39 0.30
C ALA A 44 36.25 -9.85 1.24
N PRO A 45 36.79 -8.98 2.11
CA PRO A 45 37.76 -9.38 3.11
C PRO A 45 37.08 -10.22 4.20
N THR A 46 37.65 -11.40 4.47
CA THR A 46 37.27 -12.29 5.56
C THR A 46 37.59 -11.61 6.90
N ALA A 47 36.56 -11.12 7.58
CA ALA A 47 36.71 -10.58 8.94
C ALA A 47 36.92 -11.72 9.94
N ALA A 48 37.99 -11.61 10.74
CA ALA A 48 38.26 -12.50 11.86
C ALA A 48 37.25 -12.27 13.00
N PRO A 49 36.83 -13.31 13.73
CA PRO A 49 35.87 -13.18 14.82
C PRO A 49 36.50 -12.45 16.01
N ALA A 50 35.96 -11.27 16.33
CA ALA A 50 36.28 -10.55 17.56
C ALA A 50 35.64 -11.24 18.76
N ALA A 51 36.45 -11.58 19.76
CA ALA A 51 36.01 -12.21 21.00
C ALA A 51 35.06 -11.30 21.78
N THR A 52 33.87 -11.81 22.08
CA THR A 52 32.85 -11.13 22.88
C THR A 52 33.27 -11.09 24.36
N PRO A 53 33.32 -9.92 25.02
CA PRO A 53 33.57 -9.84 26.45
C PRO A 53 32.37 -10.37 27.26
N ARG A 54 32.69 -11.18 28.27
CA ARG A 54 31.76 -11.79 29.22
C ARG A 54 31.12 -10.71 30.12
N PRO A 55 29.78 -10.67 30.29
CA PRO A 55 29.13 -9.71 31.18
C PRO A 55 29.53 -9.94 32.63
N ALA A 56 29.87 -8.84 33.33
CA ALA A 56 30.10 -8.82 34.77
C ALA A 56 28.78 -9.01 35.53
N ALA A 57 28.84 -9.74 36.64
CA ALA A 57 27.69 -10.10 37.46
C ALA A 57 26.99 -8.86 38.06
N THR A 58 25.67 -8.81 37.88
CA THR A 58 24.76 -7.84 38.51
C THR A 58 24.70 -8.10 40.02
N PRO A 59 24.85 -7.08 40.89
CA PRO A 59 24.68 -7.24 42.32
C PRO A 59 23.19 -7.49 42.66
N SER A 60 22.94 -8.53 43.45
CA SER A 60 21.62 -8.88 43.96
C SER A 60 21.14 -7.85 44.98
N HIS A 61 20.00 -7.22 44.72
CA HIS A 61 19.30 -6.38 45.69
C HIS A 61 18.67 -7.23 46.81
N PRO A 62 18.67 -6.76 48.08
CA PRO A 62 18.01 -7.43 49.20
C PRO A 62 16.50 -7.52 48.97
N ALA A 63 15.93 -8.69 49.27
CA ALA A 63 14.49 -8.92 49.25
C ALA A 63 13.79 -8.06 50.30
N GLU A 64 13.00 -7.08 49.87
CA GLU A 64 12.04 -6.39 50.73
C GLU A 64 10.91 -7.35 51.13
N GLN A 65 10.66 -7.45 52.43
CA GLN A 65 9.53 -8.20 52.97
C GLN A 65 8.21 -7.49 52.61
N PRO A 66 7.20 -8.23 52.09
CA PRO A 66 5.90 -7.64 51.76
C PRO A 66 5.18 -7.20 53.04
N LEU A 67 4.76 -5.93 53.06
CA LEU A 67 3.83 -5.40 54.06
C LEU A 67 2.46 -6.13 53.95
N PRO A 68 1.76 -6.37 55.07
CA PRO A 68 0.44 -6.98 55.05
C PRO A 68 -0.57 -6.10 54.31
N THR A 69 -1.14 -6.63 53.24
CA THR A 69 -2.21 -6.01 52.45
C THR A 69 -3.47 -5.86 53.30
N PRO A 70 -4.01 -4.64 53.48
CA PRO A 70 -5.29 -4.43 54.14
C PRO A 70 -6.41 -5.15 53.40
N ALA A 71 -7.30 -5.81 54.14
CA ALA A 71 -8.47 -6.48 53.59
C ALA A 71 -9.34 -5.47 52.83
N ALA A 72 -9.51 -5.68 51.52
CA ALA A 72 -10.29 -4.81 50.67
C ALA A 72 -11.78 -4.90 51.01
N THR A 73 -12.37 -3.77 51.41
CA THR A 73 -13.81 -3.58 51.46
C THR A 73 -14.40 -3.82 50.07
N PRO A 74 -15.46 -4.64 49.92
CA PRO A 74 -16.07 -4.90 48.62
C PRO A 74 -16.57 -3.59 48.00
N ALA A 75 -16.01 -3.24 46.85
CA ALA A 75 -16.42 -2.08 46.08
C ALA A 75 -17.87 -2.29 45.59
N PRO A 76 -18.71 -1.25 45.64
CA PRO A 76 -20.07 -1.31 45.13
C PRO A 76 -20.07 -1.67 43.63
N PRO A 77 -21.12 -2.35 43.13
CA PRO A 77 -21.22 -2.75 41.74
C PRO A 77 -21.18 -1.50 40.84
N VAL A 78 -20.10 -1.38 40.07
CA VAL A 78 -19.96 -0.33 39.06
C VAL A 78 -21.01 -0.59 38.00
N ALA A 79 -21.90 0.38 37.80
CA ALA A 79 -22.92 0.32 36.76
C ALA A 79 -22.23 0.10 35.41
N ALA A 80 -22.74 -0.87 34.63
CA ALA A 80 -22.23 -1.15 33.29
C ALA A 80 -22.27 0.16 32.47
N PRO A 81 -21.15 0.56 31.85
CA PRO A 81 -21.11 1.78 31.05
C PRO A 81 -22.15 1.65 29.94
N THR A 82 -23.01 2.67 29.81
CA THR A 82 -23.94 2.77 28.69
C THR A 82 -23.11 2.80 27.40
N PRO A 83 -23.37 1.94 26.41
CA PRO A 83 -22.60 1.92 25.17
C PRO A 83 -22.66 3.30 24.51
N ALA A 84 -21.48 3.85 24.20
CA ALA A 84 -21.38 5.10 23.48
C ALA A 84 -22.08 4.96 22.11
N PRO A 85 -22.76 6.02 21.62
CA PRO A 85 -23.38 5.98 20.31
C PRO A 85 -22.33 5.67 19.25
N THR A 86 -22.61 4.68 18.40
CA THR A 86 -21.76 4.33 17.25
C THR A 86 -21.56 5.58 16.39
N PRO A 87 -20.32 6.02 16.13
CA PRO A 87 -20.06 7.14 15.25
C PRO A 87 -20.73 6.94 13.89
N ALA A 88 -21.29 8.00 13.32
CA ALA A 88 -21.79 7.96 11.96
C ALA A 88 -20.64 7.58 11.01
N GLN A 89 -20.84 6.54 10.20
CA GLN A 89 -19.82 6.06 9.27
C GLN A 89 -19.47 7.15 8.24
N ALA A 90 -18.17 7.35 7.99
CA ALA A 90 -17.70 8.27 6.97
C ALA A 90 -18.25 7.89 5.58
N PRO A 91 -18.47 8.85 4.66
CA PRO A 91 -18.94 8.52 3.33
C PRO A 91 -17.94 7.64 2.58
N VAL A 92 -18.44 6.64 1.85
CA VAL A 92 -17.62 5.81 0.94
C VAL A 92 -17.13 6.65 -0.23
N ILE A 93 -15.83 6.67 -0.46
CA ILE A 93 -15.22 7.38 -1.60
C ILE A 93 -14.69 6.34 -2.60
N LYS A 94 -15.26 6.30 -3.80
CA LYS A 94 -14.82 5.41 -4.89
C LYS A 94 -13.72 6.07 -5.71
N GLY A 95 -12.78 5.26 -6.22
CA GLY A 95 -11.68 5.77 -7.06
C GLY A 95 -10.78 6.78 -6.36
N ALA A 96 -10.79 6.79 -5.03
CA ALA A 96 -9.92 7.61 -4.21
C ALA A 96 -8.57 6.94 -3.95
N ALA A 97 -7.57 7.77 -3.66
CA ALA A 97 -6.25 7.37 -3.26
C ALA A 97 -5.84 8.07 -1.96
N PHE A 98 -4.78 7.55 -1.34
CA PHE A 98 -4.18 8.20 -0.16
C PHE A 98 -3.43 9.46 -0.57
N ASP A 99 -3.78 10.57 0.07
CA ASP A 99 -2.99 11.81 0.09
C ASP A 99 -2.35 11.95 1.48
N ILE A 100 -1.02 11.91 1.51
CA ILE A 100 -0.23 11.80 2.74
C ILE A 100 0.55 13.09 2.94
N ASP A 101 0.21 13.84 4.00
CA ASP A 101 1.06 14.95 4.47
C ASP A 101 2.10 14.41 5.44
N TYR A 102 3.22 13.98 4.86
CA TYR A 102 4.33 13.41 5.61
C TYR A 102 4.92 14.34 6.68
N ARG A 103 4.69 15.65 6.62
CA ARG A 103 5.20 16.60 7.63
C ARG A 103 4.45 16.48 8.96
N LEU A 104 3.24 15.95 8.93
CA LEU A 104 2.40 15.72 10.11
C LEU A 104 2.60 14.30 10.68
N CYS A 105 3.31 13.42 9.97
CA CYS A 105 3.54 12.06 10.47
C CYS A 105 4.55 12.08 11.62
N THR A 106 4.13 11.56 12.77
CA THR A 106 4.97 11.42 13.98
C THR A 106 5.58 10.02 14.14
N GLY A 107 5.32 9.12 13.19
CA GLY A 107 5.81 7.74 13.28
C GLY A 107 5.14 6.90 14.36
N CYS A 108 3.95 7.28 14.85
CA CYS A 108 3.29 6.61 15.98
C CYS A 108 2.76 5.18 15.69
N ASP A 109 2.76 4.74 14.44
CA ASP A 109 2.30 3.42 13.97
C ASP A 109 0.85 3.02 14.27
N ILE A 110 0.03 3.91 14.86
CA ILE A 110 -1.41 3.69 15.09
C ILE A 110 -2.14 3.26 13.80
N CYS A 111 -1.78 3.86 12.66
CA CYS A 111 -2.37 3.49 11.37
C CYS A 111 -2.07 2.04 10.96
N ALA A 112 -0.89 1.52 11.32
CA ALA A 112 -0.50 0.15 11.05
C ALA A 112 -1.13 -0.81 12.06
N GLU A 113 -1.20 -0.45 13.33
CA GLU A 113 -1.86 -1.24 14.37
C GLU A 113 -3.36 -1.44 14.06
N GLU A 114 -4.09 -0.38 13.72
CA GLU A 114 -5.51 -0.45 13.38
C GLU A 114 -5.76 -1.26 12.09
N CYS A 115 -4.83 -1.18 11.14
CA CYS A 115 -4.92 -1.99 9.93
C CYS A 115 -4.63 -3.46 10.22
N ALA A 116 -3.63 -3.76 11.06
CA ALA A 116 -3.32 -5.12 11.50
C ALA A 116 -4.47 -5.73 12.29
N PHE A 117 -5.01 -5.03 13.30
CA PHE A 117 -6.14 -5.49 14.11
C PHE A 117 -7.34 -5.89 13.24
N LYS A 118 -7.55 -5.19 12.12
CA LYS A 118 -8.62 -5.49 11.16
C LYS A 118 -8.39 -6.74 10.32
N TYR A 119 -7.14 -7.05 9.94
CA TYR A 119 -6.84 -8.09 8.95
C TYR A 119 -6.10 -9.30 9.52
N GLN A 120 -5.65 -9.24 10.77
CA GLN A 120 -5.13 -10.40 11.46
C GLN A 120 -6.25 -11.42 11.75
N PRO A 121 -5.91 -12.71 11.95
CA PRO A 121 -6.87 -13.71 12.38
C PRO A 121 -7.58 -13.31 13.68
N GLU A 122 -8.88 -13.61 13.81
CA GLU A 122 -9.68 -13.23 14.99
C GLU A 122 -9.17 -13.88 16.29
N ASP A 123 -8.50 -15.03 16.17
CA ASP A 123 -7.92 -15.79 17.28
C ASP A 123 -6.48 -15.37 17.61
N TYR A 124 -5.92 -14.37 16.92
CA TYR A 124 -4.58 -13.88 17.19
C TYR A 124 -4.52 -13.09 18.51
N GLU A 125 -3.69 -13.54 19.46
CA GLU A 125 -3.47 -12.83 20.73
C GLU A 125 -2.56 -11.61 20.54
N GLY A 126 -3.09 -10.42 20.79
CA GLY A 126 -2.36 -9.15 20.65
C GLY A 126 -2.50 -8.53 19.26
N ILE A 127 -1.48 -7.79 18.82
CA ILE A 127 -1.46 -7.12 17.51
C ILE A 127 -0.23 -7.60 16.75
N ASN A 128 -0.46 -8.16 15.56
CA ASN A 128 0.62 -8.52 14.64
C ASN A 128 0.64 -7.58 13.45
N ILE A 129 1.59 -6.64 13.51
CA ILE A 129 1.82 -5.64 12.49
C ILE A 129 2.05 -6.30 11.11
N GLU A 130 2.53 -7.54 11.00
CA GLU A 130 2.66 -8.30 9.72
C GLU A 130 1.37 -8.52 8.94
N TYR A 131 0.19 -8.34 9.55
CA TYR A 131 -1.09 -8.32 8.82
C TYR A 131 -1.53 -6.93 8.35
N SER A 132 -0.81 -5.86 8.72
CA SER A 132 -1.11 -4.51 8.27
C SER A 132 -0.70 -4.29 6.82
N ARG A 133 -1.56 -3.60 6.08
CA ARG A 133 -1.39 -3.20 4.68
C ARG A 133 -0.83 -1.78 4.51
N ILE A 134 -0.44 -1.16 5.62
CA ILE A 134 0.28 0.11 5.70
C ILE A 134 1.46 -0.03 6.67
N ARG A 135 2.60 0.56 6.32
CA ARG A 135 3.85 0.49 7.09
C ARG A 135 4.44 1.88 7.25
N THR A 136 4.74 2.31 8.47
CA THR A 136 5.55 3.51 8.63
C THR A 136 7.01 3.14 8.53
N MET A 137 7.66 3.60 7.48
CA MET A 137 9.09 3.44 7.30
C MET A 137 9.80 4.54 8.08
N ARG A 138 10.51 4.16 9.14
CA ARG A 138 11.28 5.10 9.96
C ARG A 138 12.65 5.34 9.36
N TYR A 139 12.96 6.60 9.09
CA TYR A 139 14.29 7.07 8.74
C TYR A 139 14.78 8.03 9.82
N SER A 140 16.09 8.34 9.84
CA SER A 140 16.60 9.33 10.77
C SER A 140 15.87 10.66 10.58
N PHE A 141 15.11 11.07 11.60
CA PHE A 141 14.39 12.35 11.71
C PHE A 141 13.15 12.52 10.82
N VAL A 142 12.77 11.52 10.02
CA VAL A 142 11.56 11.57 9.18
C VAL A 142 10.89 10.21 9.11
N ASP A 143 9.56 10.20 9.16
CA ASP A 143 8.75 9.00 9.08
C ASP A 143 7.90 9.02 7.81
N VAL A 144 7.89 7.91 7.07
CA VAL A 144 7.23 7.80 5.78
C VAL A 144 6.21 6.67 5.81
N PRO A 145 4.91 6.97 6.00
CA PRO A 145 3.86 5.98 5.80
C PRO A 145 3.87 5.50 4.35
N ASN A 146 3.96 4.19 4.19
CA ASN A 146 3.97 3.50 2.92
C ASN A 146 2.73 2.59 2.83
N VAL A 147 1.92 2.79 1.81
CA VAL A 147 0.65 2.10 1.57
C VAL A 147 0.42 2.01 0.07
N CYS A 148 -0.34 1.00 -0.37
CA CYS A 148 -0.76 0.94 -1.77
C CYS A 148 -1.49 2.24 -2.18
N HIS A 149 -0.95 2.92 -3.19
CA HIS A 149 -1.51 4.16 -3.72
C HIS A 149 -2.62 3.93 -4.75
N PHE A 150 -2.91 2.69 -5.16
CA PHE A 150 -3.85 2.37 -6.24
C PHE A 150 -3.42 2.94 -7.60
N CYS A 151 -2.19 2.60 -8.00
CA CYS A 151 -1.56 3.07 -9.23
C CYS A 151 -2.20 2.45 -10.48
N GLY A 152 -3.41 2.87 -10.86
CA GLY A 152 -4.02 2.46 -12.13
C GLY A 152 -3.13 2.86 -13.32
N LEU A 153 -2.92 1.92 -14.24
CA LEU A 153 -2.30 2.21 -15.53
C LEU A 153 -3.27 2.94 -16.44
N THR A 154 -2.75 3.58 -17.48
CA THR A 154 -3.59 4.27 -18.46
C THR A 154 -3.51 3.59 -19.81
N GLU A 155 -4.68 3.34 -20.42
CA GLU A 155 -4.80 2.60 -21.68
C GLU A 155 -3.94 3.21 -22.80
N TRP A 156 -3.87 4.54 -22.90
CA TRP A 156 -3.12 5.23 -23.95
C TRP A 156 -1.58 5.09 -23.83
N SER A 157 -1.04 4.93 -22.62
CA SER A 157 0.41 4.84 -22.39
C SER A 157 0.89 3.43 -22.12
N ASP A 158 0.09 2.63 -21.44
CA ASP A 158 0.46 1.33 -20.90
C ASP A 158 -0.35 0.18 -21.53
N GLY A 159 -1.39 0.48 -22.32
CA GLY A 159 -2.22 -0.52 -23.01
C GLY A 159 -3.23 -1.24 -22.12
N THR A 160 -3.37 -0.84 -20.85
CA THR A 160 -4.31 -1.43 -19.88
C THR A 160 -4.71 -0.41 -18.81
N THR A 161 -5.82 -0.66 -18.13
CA THR A 161 -6.31 0.10 -16.96
C THR A 161 -6.09 -0.63 -15.63
N GLU A 162 -5.48 -1.83 -15.69
CA GLU A 162 -5.13 -2.60 -14.51
C GLU A 162 -4.04 -1.91 -13.69
N MET A 163 -3.84 -2.36 -12.45
CA MET A 163 -2.66 -1.93 -11.68
C MET A 163 -1.42 -2.72 -12.12
N PRO A 164 -0.21 -2.15 -12.06
CA PRO A 164 1.02 -2.83 -12.45
C PRO A 164 1.20 -4.18 -11.74
N CYS A 165 0.93 -4.23 -10.44
CA CYS A 165 1.03 -5.45 -9.65
C CYS A 165 0.01 -6.53 -10.04
N GLN A 166 -1.19 -6.12 -10.48
CA GLN A 166 -2.21 -7.01 -11.02
C GLN A 166 -1.78 -7.55 -12.38
N TYR A 167 -1.36 -6.66 -13.28
CA TYR A 167 -0.96 -7.00 -14.65
C TYR A 167 0.19 -8.01 -14.71
N VAL A 168 1.16 -7.93 -13.80
CA VAL A 168 2.30 -8.87 -13.76
C VAL A 168 2.01 -10.18 -13.02
N CYS A 169 0.84 -10.31 -12.37
CA CYS A 169 0.52 -11.47 -11.55
C CYS A 169 0.18 -12.68 -12.44
N PRO A 170 1.00 -13.76 -12.47
CA PRO A 170 0.79 -14.86 -13.42
C PRO A 170 -0.44 -15.72 -13.11
N THR A 171 -0.93 -15.68 -11.87
CA THR A 171 -2.09 -16.45 -11.40
C THR A 171 -3.35 -15.61 -11.26
N ASN A 172 -3.29 -14.32 -11.62
CA ASN A 172 -4.38 -13.36 -11.41
C ASN A 172 -4.88 -13.32 -9.96
N ALA A 173 -3.99 -13.51 -8.98
CA ALA A 173 -4.34 -13.50 -7.57
C ALA A 173 -4.75 -12.11 -7.06
N ILE A 174 -4.30 -11.03 -7.71
CA ILE A 174 -4.69 -9.66 -7.37
C ILE A 174 -5.83 -9.25 -8.28
N GLU A 175 -7.00 -9.01 -7.71
CA GLU A 175 -8.22 -8.72 -8.49
C GLU A 175 -8.88 -7.41 -8.06
N THR A 176 -9.63 -6.82 -8.99
CA THR A 176 -10.49 -5.67 -8.70
C THR A 176 -11.83 -6.17 -8.21
N VAL A 177 -12.20 -5.84 -6.99
CA VAL A 177 -13.48 -6.26 -6.44
C VAL A 177 -14.58 -5.35 -6.99
N PRO A 178 -15.58 -5.90 -7.70
CA PRO A 178 -16.68 -5.11 -8.22
C PRO A 178 -17.60 -4.62 -7.09
N ASP A 179 -18.48 -3.68 -7.39
CA ASP A 179 -19.34 -3.03 -6.40
C ASP A 179 -20.26 -4.04 -5.68
N GLU A 180 -20.78 -5.02 -6.42
CA GLU A 180 -21.68 -6.08 -5.95
C GLU A 180 -21.03 -7.07 -4.95
N GLU A 181 -19.70 -7.17 -4.92
CA GLU A 181 -18.95 -8.04 -4.00
C GLU A 181 -18.41 -7.29 -2.77
N THR A 182 -18.89 -6.08 -2.54
CA THR A 182 -18.38 -5.22 -1.47
C THR A 182 -18.73 -5.76 -0.09
N VAL A 183 -17.71 -5.92 0.76
CA VAL A 183 -17.83 -6.11 2.20
C VAL A 183 -17.38 -4.83 2.88
N ALA A 184 -18.36 -4.10 3.44
CA ALA A 184 -18.15 -2.79 4.04
C ALA A 184 -17.01 -2.81 5.07
N GLY A 185 -16.09 -1.85 4.96
CA GLY A 185 -14.90 -1.77 5.79
C GLY A 185 -13.78 -2.76 5.43
N TYR A 186 -14.00 -3.79 4.61
CA TYR A 186 -12.96 -4.77 4.28
C TYR A 186 -12.48 -4.61 2.84
N TYR A 187 -13.32 -4.87 1.84
CA TYR A 187 -12.93 -4.82 0.43
C TYR A 187 -14.16 -4.56 -0.45
N GLY A 188 -13.96 -4.11 -1.69
CA GLY A 188 -15.06 -3.76 -2.59
C GLY A 188 -14.87 -2.41 -3.25
N ASN A 189 -15.94 -1.86 -3.82
CA ASN A 189 -16.00 -0.50 -4.37
C ASN A 189 -14.90 -0.19 -5.42
N GLY A 190 -14.50 -1.19 -6.21
CA GLY A 190 -13.43 -1.06 -7.22
C GLY A 190 -12.00 -1.11 -6.67
N TYR A 191 -11.84 -1.35 -5.36
CA TYR A 191 -10.55 -1.57 -4.74
C TYR A 191 -10.07 -3.01 -4.92
N LYS A 192 -8.77 -3.24 -4.68
CA LYS A 192 -8.14 -4.53 -4.92
C LYS A 192 -8.25 -5.45 -3.72
N ARG A 193 -8.34 -6.76 -3.96
CA ARG A 193 -8.07 -7.80 -2.97
C ARG A 193 -7.07 -8.81 -3.53
N VAL A 194 -6.39 -9.52 -2.64
CA VAL A 194 -5.56 -10.68 -3.02
C VAL A 194 -6.33 -11.94 -2.66
N ASN A 195 -6.52 -12.81 -3.64
CA ASN A 195 -6.98 -14.17 -3.43
C ASN A 195 -5.81 -15.03 -2.92
N ALA A 196 -5.88 -15.44 -1.65
CA ALA A 196 -4.83 -16.21 -1.00
C ALA A 196 -4.58 -17.57 -1.66
N ASP A 197 -5.63 -18.23 -2.14
CA ASP A 197 -5.56 -19.56 -2.75
C ASP A 197 -4.84 -19.55 -4.12
N LEU A 198 -4.87 -18.42 -4.80
CA LEU A 198 -4.18 -18.23 -6.08
C LEU A 198 -2.77 -17.62 -5.92
N CYS A 199 -2.44 -17.11 -4.74
CA CYS A 199 -1.18 -16.44 -4.49
C CYS A 199 -0.06 -17.46 -4.27
N LEU A 200 0.96 -17.44 -5.13
CA LEU A 200 2.15 -18.30 -4.97
C LEU A 200 3.11 -17.83 -3.87
N GLY A 201 2.86 -16.64 -3.30
CA GLY A 201 3.67 -16.03 -2.24
C GLY A 201 5.04 -15.50 -2.68
N PHE A 202 5.75 -14.89 -1.72
CA PHE A 202 7.04 -14.24 -1.99
C PHE A 202 8.14 -15.23 -2.40
N ALA A 203 8.24 -16.36 -1.69
CA ALA A 203 9.29 -17.34 -1.90
C ALA A 203 9.28 -17.98 -3.29
N SER A 204 8.11 -18.06 -3.95
CA SER A 204 7.97 -18.69 -5.27
C SER A 204 7.75 -17.71 -6.42
N CYS A 205 7.30 -16.48 -6.17
CA CYS A 205 6.97 -15.53 -7.25
C CYS A 205 7.51 -14.11 -7.03
N GLY A 206 6.98 -13.35 -6.07
CA GLY A 206 7.46 -11.99 -5.75
C GLY A 206 7.28 -10.89 -6.82
N LYS A 207 6.81 -11.22 -8.04
CA LYS A 207 6.75 -10.27 -9.17
C LYS A 207 5.95 -8.99 -8.90
N CYS A 208 4.85 -9.11 -8.15
CA CYS A 208 4.02 -7.96 -7.79
C CYS A 208 4.78 -6.98 -6.89
N THR A 209 5.65 -7.48 -6.00
CA THR A 209 6.52 -6.64 -5.18
C THR A 209 7.63 -6.05 -5.99
N GLU A 210 8.27 -6.82 -6.87
CA GLU A 210 9.33 -6.31 -7.75
C GLU A 210 8.86 -5.09 -8.55
N ILE A 211 7.72 -5.21 -9.24
CA ILE A 211 7.18 -4.08 -10.02
C ILE A 211 6.73 -2.92 -9.13
N CYS A 212 6.18 -3.21 -7.96
CA CYS A 212 5.63 -2.19 -7.07
C CYS A 212 6.75 -1.42 -6.36
N GLU A 213 7.81 -2.08 -5.92
CA GLU A 213 8.97 -1.47 -5.28
C GLU A 213 9.79 -0.66 -6.28
N GLN A 214 10.12 -1.24 -7.44
CA GLN A 214 10.97 -0.58 -8.42
C GLN A 214 10.32 0.67 -9.04
N LEU A 215 9.00 0.69 -9.21
CA LEU A 215 8.32 1.74 -9.96
C LEU A 215 7.31 2.56 -9.14
N PHE A 216 6.75 2.02 -8.05
CA PHE A 216 5.53 2.56 -7.42
C PHE A 216 5.51 2.51 -5.89
N ALA A 217 6.66 2.69 -5.23
CA ALA A 217 6.79 2.89 -3.79
C ALA A 217 6.59 1.68 -2.85
N SER A 218 6.47 0.46 -3.37
CA SER A 218 6.36 -0.76 -2.55
C SER A 218 5.11 -0.81 -1.63
N GLY A 219 3.92 -0.75 -2.23
CA GLY A 219 2.64 -0.94 -1.52
C GLY A 219 2.18 -2.40 -1.37
N VAL A 220 3.00 -3.38 -1.77
CA VAL A 220 2.73 -4.82 -1.61
C VAL A 220 3.50 -5.33 -0.39
N ILE A 221 2.78 -5.83 0.60
CA ILE A 221 3.33 -6.40 1.85
C ILE A 221 3.01 -7.89 1.86
N TYR A 222 3.66 -8.69 2.71
CA TYR A 222 3.37 -10.12 2.85
C TYR A 222 2.92 -10.44 4.27
N THR A 223 1.92 -11.32 4.38
CA THR A 223 1.58 -11.99 5.64
C THR A 223 2.78 -12.79 6.18
N PRO A 224 2.74 -13.17 7.48
CA PRO A 224 3.64 -14.19 8.02
C PRO A 224 3.65 -15.50 7.20
N ASP A 225 2.50 -15.85 6.61
CA ASP A 225 2.32 -17.04 5.77
C ASP A 225 2.89 -16.88 4.35
N GLY A 226 3.47 -15.71 4.04
CA GLY A 226 4.09 -15.41 2.75
C GLY A 226 3.10 -15.08 1.63
N VAL A 227 1.81 -14.95 1.91
CA VAL A 227 0.77 -14.48 0.98
C VAL A 227 0.87 -12.97 0.80
N ALA A 228 0.87 -12.50 -0.44
CA ALA A 228 0.90 -11.08 -0.76
C ALA A 228 -0.36 -10.37 -0.27
N GLN A 229 -0.22 -9.12 0.14
CA GLN A 229 -1.28 -8.25 0.60
C GLN A 229 -1.14 -6.89 -0.05
N VAL A 230 -2.29 -6.30 -0.40
CA VAL A 230 -2.40 -4.92 -0.88
C VAL A 230 -3.50 -4.23 -0.09
N CYS A 231 -3.37 -2.93 0.14
CA CYS A 231 -4.45 -2.16 0.77
C CYS A 231 -5.74 -2.31 -0.06
N THR A 232 -6.84 -2.62 0.59
CA THR A 232 -8.19 -2.71 0.01
C THR A 232 -8.97 -1.39 0.15
N ALA A 233 -8.30 -0.34 0.65
CA ALA A 233 -8.89 0.91 1.11
C ALA A 233 -10.07 0.73 2.09
N CYS A 234 -10.19 -0.44 2.73
CA CYS A 234 -11.35 -0.78 3.56
C CYS A 234 -12.67 -0.50 2.82
N ALA A 235 -12.74 -0.86 1.52
CA ALA A 235 -13.86 -0.55 0.65
C ALA A 235 -14.18 0.96 0.54
N GLY A 236 -13.17 1.84 0.60
CA GLY A 236 -13.33 3.28 0.49
C GLY A 236 -13.56 4.02 1.80
N GLN A 237 -13.42 3.32 2.95
CA GLN A 237 -13.51 3.87 4.31
C GLN A 237 -12.28 3.42 5.13
N PRO A 238 -11.06 3.90 4.78
CA PRO A 238 -9.83 3.43 5.41
C PRO A 238 -9.79 3.75 6.91
N THR A 239 -9.78 2.72 7.76
CA THR A 239 -9.71 2.87 9.22
C THR A 239 -8.45 3.59 9.67
N CYS A 240 -7.34 3.41 8.95
CA CYS A 240 -6.09 4.11 9.23
C CYS A 240 -6.17 5.64 9.05
N VAL A 241 -7.09 6.14 8.22
CA VAL A 241 -7.35 7.59 8.07
C VAL A 241 -8.13 8.10 9.27
N GLU A 242 -9.16 7.36 9.70
CA GLU A 242 -9.96 7.71 10.87
C GLU A 242 -9.14 7.67 12.17
N ALA A 243 -8.20 6.74 12.28
CA ALA A 243 -7.39 6.53 13.47
C ALA A 243 -6.21 7.49 13.60
N CYS A 244 -5.78 8.17 12.53
CA CYS A 244 -4.59 9.00 12.55
C CYS A 244 -4.81 10.28 13.40
N PRO A 245 -4.16 10.45 14.56
CA PRO A 245 -4.42 11.59 15.44
C PRO A 245 -3.94 12.92 14.84
N GLU A 246 -2.89 12.88 14.03
CA GLU A 246 -2.30 14.06 13.37
C GLU A 246 -2.97 14.40 12.04
N ALA A 247 -3.95 13.59 11.60
CA ALA A 247 -4.58 13.68 10.28
C ALA A 247 -3.57 13.74 9.11
N CYS A 248 -2.43 13.04 9.25
CA CYS A 248 -1.41 12.97 8.20
C CYS A 248 -1.88 12.17 6.97
N LEU A 249 -2.81 11.24 7.16
CA LEU A 249 -3.44 10.44 6.10
C LEU A 249 -4.79 11.05 5.74
N ARG A 250 -5.03 11.24 4.44
CA ARG A 250 -6.34 11.62 3.88
C ARG A 250 -6.69 10.67 2.75
N PHE A 251 -8.00 10.46 2.55
CA PHE A 251 -8.51 9.66 1.44
C PHE A 251 -9.30 10.55 0.51
N VAL A 252 -8.73 10.87 -0.65
CA VAL A 252 -9.26 11.88 -1.56
C VAL A 252 -9.56 11.29 -2.93
N GLY A 253 -10.71 11.65 -3.49
CA GLY A 253 -11.12 11.25 -4.83
C GLY A 253 -10.31 11.94 -5.93
N CYS A 254 -10.34 11.36 -7.14
CA CYS A 254 -9.99 12.02 -8.39
C CYS A 254 -8.48 12.24 -8.69
N VAL A 255 -7.57 11.56 -7.99
CA VAL A 255 -6.14 11.56 -8.37
C VAL A 255 -5.62 10.14 -8.54
N PRO A 256 -5.08 9.77 -9.72
CA PRO A 256 -4.43 8.48 -9.90
C PRO A 256 -3.29 8.31 -8.91
N GLY A 257 -3.29 7.18 -8.20
CA GLY A 257 -2.27 6.83 -7.21
C GLY A 257 -0.83 6.95 -7.69
N ARG A 258 -0.62 6.71 -8.98
CA ARG A 258 0.67 6.78 -9.66
C ARG A 258 1.40 8.11 -9.44
N PHE A 259 0.68 9.22 -9.30
CA PHE A 259 1.29 10.54 -9.07
C PHE A 259 1.76 10.74 -7.62
N HIS A 260 1.21 9.96 -6.69
CA HIS A 260 1.56 10.01 -5.26
C HIS A 260 2.58 8.94 -4.87
N ALA A 261 2.76 7.90 -5.69
CA ALA A 261 3.75 6.87 -5.44
C ALA A 261 5.18 7.43 -5.59
N ALA A 262 5.98 7.33 -4.52
CA ALA A 262 7.43 7.46 -4.60
C ALA A 262 8.09 6.51 -3.61
N ASP A 263 9.19 5.89 -4.01
CA ASP A 263 10.03 5.06 -3.14
C ASP A 263 10.21 5.71 -1.75
N PRO A 264 9.99 4.97 -0.64
CA PRO A 264 10.06 5.54 0.71
C PRO A 264 11.41 6.19 1.03
N THR A 265 12.51 5.67 0.51
CA THR A 265 13.85 6.24 0.72
C THR A 265 13.97 7.58 0.01
N ARG A 266 13.58 7.63 -1.27
CA ARG A 266 13.51 8.89 -2.03
C ARG A 266 12.57 9.90 -1.36
N ARG A 267 11.44 9.45 -0.83
CA ARG A 267 10.48 10.31 -0.10
C ARG A 267 11.13 10.88 1.17
N ALA A 268 11.81 10.06 1.94
CA ALA A 268 12.52 10.47 3.15
C ALA A 268 13.61 11.50 2.85
N GLU A 269 14.38 11.32 1.77
CA GLU A 269 15.40 12.30 1.35
C GLU A 269 14.80 13.66 0.99
N MET A 270 13.70 13.68 0.22
CA MET A 270 13.00 14.92 -0.13
C MET A 270 12.44 15.61 1.12
N LEU A 271 11.84 14.85 2.03
CA LEU A 271 11.29 15.39 3.27
C LEU A 271 12.37 15.95 4.18
N TYR A 272 13.45 15.20 4.37
CA TYR A 272 14.58 15.66 5.17
C TYR A 272 15.18 16.95 4.58
N SER A 273 15.41 16.99 3.27
CA SER A 273 15.89 18.19 2.59
C SER A 273 14.92 19.36 2.72
N SER A 274 13.62 19.11 2.70
CA SER A 274 12.60 20.16 2.87
C SER A 274 12.52 20.68 4.30
N LEU A 275 12.66 19.82 5.31
CA LEU A 275 12.52 20.18 6.73
C LEU A 275 13.80 20.84 7.26
N TYR A 276 14.97 20.35 6.86
CA TYR A 276 16.25 20.78 7.40
C TYR A 276 17.07 21.64 6.44
N SER A 277 16.61 21.85 5.20
CA SER A 277 17.35 22.60 4.15
C SER A 277 18.75 22.04 3.85
N VAL A 278 18.99 20.75 4.13
CA VAL A 278 20.26 20.04 3.97
C VAL A 278 20.00 18.66 3.38
N ARG A 279 20.85 18.18 2.46
CA ARG A 279 20.77 16.79 1.97
C ARG A 279 21.41 15.84 2.99
N ARG A 280 20.83 14.65 3.18
CA ARG A 280 21.46 13.62 4.02
C ARG A 280 22.74 13.14 3.35
N GLU A 281 23.84 13.17 4.09
CA GLU A 281 25.04 12.39 3.78
C GLU A 281 24.86 11.04 4.49
N LEU A 282 24.65 9.97 3.72
CA LEU A 282 24.50 8.60 4.21
C LEU A 282 25.83 7.84 4.07
#